data_AF-A0A2D6GQF8-F1
#
_entry.id   AF-A0A2D6GQF8-F1
#
_cell.length_a   1.000
_cell.length_b   1.000
_cell.length_c   1.000
_cell.angle_alpha   90.00
_cell.angle_beta   90.00
_cell.angle_gamma   90.00
#
_symmetry.space_group_name_H-M   'P 1'
#
loop_
_entity.id
_entity.type
_entity.pdbx_description
1 polymer ?
#
loop_
_entity_poly.entity_id
_entity_poly.type
_entity_poly.pdbx_seq_one_letter_code
_entity_poly.pdbx_strand_id
1 'polypeptide(L)'
;MRAIRNSLSWLLALFLIAVFLHWTVHPWPEPAVGQVIFYDLPGENIVFSSLAEGTGITLFEPTGRVITGALELLAAFMLLIPPFRKTGARFASILFLVLAGIHLSPWVGVELISPVSGESDAGASFYLTVAALTASLLLLYIHPEKR
;
A
#
# COMPACT_ATOMS: atom_id res chain seq x y z
N MET A 1 -2.72 0.57 -31.21
CA MET A 1 -1.93 1.19 -30.11
C MET A 1 -2.77 1.81 -29.00
N ARG A 2 -3.72 2.72 -29.28
CA ARG A 2 -4.49 3.42 -28.21
C ARG A 2 -5.36 2.49 -27.34
N ALA A 3 -6.07 1.53 -27.96
CA ALA A 3 -6.89 0.56 -27.24
C ALA A 3 -6.05 -0.30 -26.27
N ILE A 4 -4.93 -0.86 -26.76
CA ILE A 4 -3.99 -1.66 -25.97
C ILE A 4 -3.46 -0.86 -24.77
N ARG A 5 -3.02 0.39 -24.98
CA ARG A 5 -2.54 1.26 -23.89
C ARG A 5 -3.62 1.56 -22.86
N ASN A 6 -4.87 1.72 -23.29
CA ASN A 6 -5.98 1.95 -22.38
C ASN A 6 -6.30 0.71 -21.55
N SER A 7 -6.30 -0.48 -22.16
CA SER A 7 -6.49 -1.75 -21.45
C SER A 7 -5.38 -2.00 -20.43
N LEU A 8 -4.12 -1.81 -20.82
CA LEU A 8 -2.98 -1.92 -19.90
C LEU A 8 -3.05 -0.89 -18.76
N SER A 9 -3.46 0.35 -19.06
CA SER A 9 -3.66 1.38 -18.03
C SER A 9 -4.72 0.98 -17.01
N TRP A 10 -5.81 0.35 -17.45
CA TRP A 10 -6.84 -0.17 -16.54
C TRP A 10 -6.36 -1.38 -15.75
N LEU A 11 -5.67 -2.32 -16.39
CA LEU A 11 -5.10 -3.49 -15.71
C LEU A 11 -4.19 -3.07 -14.55
N LEU A 12 -3.26 -2.15 -14.81
CA LEU A 12 -2.37 -1.62 -13.77
C LEU A 12 -3.14 -0.84 -12.69
N ALA A 13 -4.10 -0.01 -13.08
CA ALA A 13 -4.90 0.75 -12.10
C ALA A 13 -5.70 -0.17 -11.18
N LEU A 14 -6.35 -1.20 -11.72
CA LEU A 14 -7.12 -2.16 -10.95
C LEU A 14 -6.24 -3.00 -10.03
N PHE A 15 -5.05 -3.40 -10.49
CA PHE A 15 -4.06 -4.07 -9.65
C PHE A 15 -3.68 -3.18 -8.45
N LEU A 16 -3.31 -1.92 -8.69
CA LEU A 16 -2.93 -0.98 -7.63
C LEU A 16 -4.08 -0.72 -6.64
N ILE A 17 -5.31 -0.56 -7.14
CA ILE A 17 -6.51 -0.41 -6.31
C ILE A 17 -6.70 -1.64 -5.45
N ALA A 18 -6.56 -2.85 -6.01
CA ALA A 18 -6.70 -4.09 -5.26
C ALA A 18 -5.66 -4.20 -4.14
N VAL A 19 -4.41 -3.79 -4.38
CA VAL A 19 -3.36 -3.76 -3.33
C VAL A 19 -3.74 -2.79 -2.21
N PHE A 20 -4.14 -1.55 -2.52
CA PHE A 20 -4.56 -0.60 -1.48
C PHE A 20 -5.77 -1.11 -0.69
N LEU A 21 -6.77 -1.71 -1.34
CA LEU A 21 -7.91 -2.29 -0.64
C LEU A 21 -7.51 -3.50 0.21
N HIS A 22 -6.55 -4.31 -0.25
CA HIS A 22 -6.00 -5.43 0.49
C HIS A 22 -5.19 -5.04 1.73
N TRP A 23 -4.61 -3.84 1.80
CA TRP A 23 -3.96 -3.40 3.04
C TRP A 23 -4.88 -2.58 3.92
N THR A 24 -5.83 -1.85 3.34
CA THR A 24 -6.70 -0.95 4.11
C THR A 24 -7.92 -1.61 4.71
N VAL A 25 -8.59 -2.51 3.98
CA VAL A 25 -9.95 -2.97 4.34
C VAL A 25 -10.20 -4.46 4.18
N HIS A 26 -9.37 -5.20 3.46
CA HIS A 26 -9.56 -6.64 3.19
C HIS A 26 -8.36 -7.44 3.71
N PRO A 27 -8.49 -8.66 4.25
CA PRO A 27 -9.72 -9.46 4.33
C PRO A 27 -10.76 -8.91 5.31
N TRP A 28 -12.03 -8.96 4.91
CA TRP A 28 -13.19 -8.80 5.77
C TRP A 28 -14.01 -10.09 5.61
N PRO A 29 -14.62 -10.67 6.66
CA PRO A 29 -14.77 -10.13 8.03
C PRO A 29 -13.70 -10.54 9.03
N GLU A 30 -12.87 -11.53 8.72
CA GLU A 30 -11.92 -12.12 9.68
C GLU A 30 -10.49 -12.03 9.13
N PRO A 31 -9.88 -10.84 9.06
CA PRO A 31 -8.47 -10.73 8.72
C PRO A 31 -7.59 -11.30 9.83
N ALA A 32 -6.40 -11.78 9.45
CA ALA A 32 -5.36 -12.07 10.41
C ALA A 32 -4.95 -10.78 11.13
N VAL A 33 -4.75 -10.87 12.45
CA VAL A 33 -4.38 -9.73 13.30
C VAL A 33 -3.08 -9.11 12.80
N GLY A 34 -3.11 -7.79 12.66
CA GLY A 34 -1.93 -6.99 12.39
C GLY A 34 -1.66 -6.73 10.90
N GLN A 35 -2.58 -7.13 10.02
CA GLN A 35 -2.43 -7.06 8.57
C GLN A 35 -3.27 -5.97 7.91
N VAL A 36 -4.33 -5.47 8.54
CA VAL A 36 -5.33 -4.61 7.90
C VAL A 36 -5.48 -3.28 8.63
N ILE A 37 -5.09 -2.21 7.94
CA ILE A 37 -4.94 -0.86 8.51
C ILE A 37 -6.19 -0.35 9.21
N PHE A 38 -7.41 -0.56 8.69
CA PHE A 38 -8.63 -0.07 9.36
C PHE A 38 -9.35 -1.11 10.21
N TYR A 39 -8.90 -2.36 10.21
CA TYR A 39 -9.50 -3.40 11.03
C TYR A 39 -8.75 -3.57 12.36
N ASP A 40 -7.42 -3.50 12.33
CA ASP A 40 -6.58 -3.74 13.50
C ASP A 40 -6.82 -2.71 14.62
N LEU A 41 -6.88 -3.17 15.87
CA LEU A 41 -6.97 -2.30 17.04
C LEU A 41 -5.65 -1.55 17.24
N PRO A 42 -5.64 -0.45 18.02
CA PRO A 42 -4.41 0.27 18.34
C PRO A 42 -3.33 -0.64 18.93
N GLY A 43 -2.16 -0.67 18.28
CA GLY A 43 -1.01 -1.48 18.69
C GLY A 43 -0.96 -2.89 18.08
N GLU A 44 -1.98 -3.33 17.36
CA GLU A 44 -2.00 -4.65 16.72
C GLU A 44 -1.34 -4.66 15.34
N ASN A 45 -1.40 -3.56 14.60
CA ASN A 45 -0.84 -3.50 13.25
C ASN A 45 0.68 -3.64 13.27
N ILE A 46 1.21 -4.65 12.56
CA ILE A 46 2.62 -5.03 12.67
C ILE A 46 3.54 -3.89 12.25
N VAL A 47 3.26 -3.25 11.11
CA VAL A 47 4.13 -2.22 10.54
C VAL A 47 4.14 -0.97 11.43
N PHE A 48 2.96 -0.45 11.80
CA PHE A 48 2.85 0.79 12.56
C PHE A 48 3.22 0.63 14.02
N SER A 49 2.91 -0.52 14.63
CA SER A 49 3.36 -0.85 15.99
C SER A 49 4.89 -0.95 16.04
N SER A 50 5.51 -1.68 15.10
CA SER A 50 6.97 -1.79 15.01
C SER A 50 7.65 -0.43 14.79
N LEU A 51 7.04 0.46 13.99
CA LEU A 51 7.53 1.83 13.83
C LEU A 51 7.44 2.63 15.12
N ALA A 52 6.31 2.58 15.82
CA ALA A 52 6.10 3.31 17.06
C ALA A 52 7.08 2.86 18.15
N GLU A 53 7.25 1.54 18.33
CA GLU A 53 8.17 0.95 19.30
C GLU A 53 9.63 1.20 18.92
N GLY A 54 9.99 0.92 17.66
CA GLY A 54 11.37 1.02 17.18
C GLY A 54 11.91 2.45 17.15
N THR A 55 11.05 3.44 16.90
CA THR A 55 11.44 4.86 16.84
C THR A 55 11.19 5.62 18.16
N GLY A 56 10.34 5.09 19.04
CA GLY A 56 9.84 5.80 20.21
C GLY A 56 8.83 6.91 19.89
N ILE A 57 8.38 7.03 18.63
CA ILE A 57 7.41 8.05 18.20
C ILE A 57 6.01 7.45 18.22
N THR A 58 5.24 7.79 19.26
CA THR A 58 3.86 7.31 19.44
C THR A 58 2.88 7.80 18.37
N LEU A 59 3.26 8.78 17.55
CA LEU A 59 2.39 9.26 16.46
C LEU A 59 2.18 8.21 15.36
N PHE A 60 3.12 7.26 15.18
CA PHE A 60 2.98 6.24 14.15
C PHE A 60 1.75 5.34 14.36
N GLU A 61 1.36 5.09 15.61
CA GLU A 61 0.26 4.19 15.95
C GLU A 61 -0.61 4.79 17.08
N PRO A 62 -1.95 4.93 16.91
CA PRO A 62 -2.74 4.58 15.73
C PRO A 62 -2.84 5.71 14.70
N THR A 63 -2.41 6.93 15.03
CA THR A 63 -2.68 8.12 14.19
C THR A 63 -2.03 8.01 12.82
N GLY A 64 -0.74 7.65 12.75
CA GLY A 64 0.00 7.49 11.50
C GLY A 64 -0.57 6.39 10.62
N ARG A 65 -0.99 5.27 11.23
CA ARG A 65 -1.72 4.19 10.55
C ARG A 65 -2.99 4.67 9.88
N VAL A 66 -3.87 5.32 10.65
CA VAL A 66 -5.17 5.79 10.14
C VAL A 66 -4.99 6.82 9.02
N ILE A 67 -4.04 7.76 9.17
CA ILE A 67 -3.70 8.72 8.11
C ILE A 67 -3.20 7.99 6.86
N THR A 68 -2.32 7.00 7.01
CA THR A 68 -1.81 6.22 5.87
C THR A 68 -2.94 5.51 5.14
N GLY A 69 -3.84 4.83 5.87
CA GLY A 69 -5.01 4.19 5.26
C GLY A 69 -5.90 5.17 4.49
N ALA A 70 -6.08 6.39 5.01
CA ALA A 70 -6.86 7.41 4.32
C ALA A 70 -6.18 7.89 3.02
N LEU A 71 -4.84 8.02 3.03
CA LEU A 71 -4.06 8.36 1.84
C LEU A 71 -4.09 7.23 0.80
N GLU A 72 -4.05 5.97 1.23
CA GLU A 72 -4.16 4.81 0.34
C GLU A 72 -5.54 4.74 -0.34
N LEU A 73 -6.62 4.95 0.40
CA LEU A 73 -7.97 5.02 -0.19
C LEU A 73 -8.13 6.21 -1.14
N LEU A 74 -7.54 7.36 -0.81
CA LEU A 74 -7.52 8.51 -1.72
C LEU A 74 -6.78 8.17 -3.03
N ALA A 75 -5.63 7.50 -2.94
CA ALA A 75 -4.89 7.05 -4.12
C ALA A 75 -5.70 6.07 -4.97
N ALA A 76 -6.35 5.08 -4.35
CA ALA A 76 -7.23 4.13 -5.02
C ALA A 76 -8.40 4.85 -5.74
N PHE A 77 -9.03 5.83 -5.09
CA PHE A 77 -10.10 6.63 -5.68
C PHE A 77 -9.62 7.44 -6.89
N MET A 78 -8.45 8.07 -6.80
CA MET A 78 -7.85 8.81 -7.92
C MET A 78 -7.49 7.90 -9.11
N LEU A 79 -7.05 6.67 -8.86
CA LEU A 79 -6.72 5.69 -9.89
C LEU A 79 -7.96 5.18 -10.64
N LEU A 80 -9.08 5.05 -9.92
CA LEU A 80 -10.36 4.59 -10.47
C LEU A 80 -10.88 5.58 -11.52
N ILE A 81 -10.80 6.88 -11.24
CA ILE A 81 -11.35 7.94 -12.09
C ILE A 81 -10.36 8.32 -13.20
N PRO A 82 -10.65 8.05 -14.49
CA PRO A 82 -9.66 8.19 -15.57
C PRO A 82 -9.00 9.58 -15.69
N PRO A 83 -9.72 10.72 -15.54
CA PRO A 83 -9.11 12.05 -15.52
C PRO A 83 -8.05 12.25 -14.44
N PHE A 84 -8.17 11.59 -13.28
CA PHE A 84 -7.23 11.71 -12.16
C PHE A 84 -6.14 10.64 -12.16
N ARG A 85 -6.25 9.63 -13.02
CA ARG A 85 -5.40 8.43 -12.97
C ARG A 85 -3.91 8.70 -13.03
N LYS A 86 -3.45 9.61 -13.90
CA LYS A 86 -2.02 9.96 -13.98
C LYS A 86 -1.53 10.60 -12.67
N THR A 87 -2.34 11.46 -12.07
CA THR A 87 -2.05 12.07 -10.76
C THR A 87 -2.10 11.03 -9.64
N GLY A 88 -3.10 10.15 -9.66
CA GLY A 88 -3.22 9.03 -8.73
C GLY A 88 -2.04 8.07 -8.80
N ALA A 89 -1.53 7.78 -10.01
CA ALA A 89 -0.33 6.96 -10.19
C ALA A 89 0.94 7.62 -9.65
N ARG A 90 1.08 8.96 -9.77
CA ARG A 90 2.20 9.70 -9.15
C ARG A 90 2.14 9.60 -7.64
N PHE A 91 0.94 9.84 -7.10
CA PHE A 91 0.70 9.79 -5.67
C PHE A 91 0.94 8.38 -5.10
N ALA A 92 0.40 7.34 -5.76
CA ALA A 92 0.66 5.95 -5.43
C ALA A 92 2.15 5.60 -5.47
N SER A 93 2.89 6.09 -6.46
CA SER A 93 4.35 5.84 -6.54
C SER A 93 5.10 6.44 -5.34
N ILE A 94 4.68 7.61 -4.85
CA ILE A 94 5.26 8.21 -3.64
C ILE A 94 4.92 7.37 -2.42
N LEU A 95 3.65 6.94 -2.26
CA LEU A 95 3.24 6.10 -1.14
C LEU A 95 4.00 4.76 -1.11
N PHE A 96 4.05 4.02 -2.22
CA PHE A 96 4.78 2.75 -2.28
C PHE A 96 6.29 2.92 -2.10
N LEU A 97 6.87 4.05 -2.53
CA LEU A 97 8.28 4.34 -2.27
C LEU A 97 8.54 4.54 -0.77
N VAL A 98 7.66 5.28 -0.08
CA VAL A 98 7.75 5.46 1.38
C VAL A 98 7.58 4.12 2.10
N LEU A 99 6.57 3.32 1.73
CA LEU A 99 6.34 1.99 2.31
C LEU A 99 7.50 1.03 2.07
N ALA A 100 8.09 1.03 0.88
CA ALA A 100 9.29 0.25 0.60
C ALA A 100 10.46 0.71 1.49
N GLY A 101 10.62 2.02 1.70
CA GLY A 101 11.61 2.56 2.63
C GLY A 101 11.37 2.13 4.09
N ILE A 102 10.11 2.05 4.52
CA ILE A 102 9.73 1.54 5.83
C ILE A 102 10.15 0.06 5.99
N HIS A 103 9.90 -0.79 5.01
CA HIS A 103 10.36 -2.18 5.04
C HIS A 103 11.89 -2.31 5.06
N LEU A 104 12.60 -1.42 4.37
CA LEU A 104 14.07 -1.42 4.38
C LEU A 104 14.66 -0.76 5.63
N SER A 105 13.82 -0.22 6.50
CA SER A 105 14.25 0.41 7.74
C SER A 105 14.64 -0.64 8.80
N PRO A 106 15.48 -0.28 9.79
CA PRO A 106 15.88 -1.19 10.85
C PRO A 106 14.74 -1.54 11.83
N TRP A 107 13.59 -0.86 11.74
CA TRP A 107 12.50 -1.02 12.70
C TRP A 107 11.44 -2.03 12.26
N VAL A 108 11.20 -2.17 10.96
CA VAL A 108 10.15 -3.06 10.42
C VAL A 108 10.77 -4.28 9.75
N GLY A 109 11.74 -4.08 8.87
CA GLY A 109 12.35 -5.17 8.12
C GLY A 109 11.52 -5.66 6.92
N VAL A 110 12.17 -6.51 6.13
CA VAL A 110 11.59 -7.10 4.91
C VAL A 110 10.54 -8.15 5.26
N GLU A 111 10.83 -9.00 6.25
CA GLU A 111 9.93 -10.04 6.74
C GLU A 111 9.12 -9.51 7.92
N LEU A 112 7.80 -9.63 7.83
CA LEU A 112 6.90 -9.33 8.93
C LEU A 112 6.65 -10.59 9.74
N ILE A 113 6.80 -10.48 11.06
CA ILE A 113 6.51 -11.58 11.99
C ILE A 113 5.13 -11.36 12.60
N SER A 114 4.25 -12.35 12.44
CA SER A 114 2.93 -12.35 13.06
C SER A 114 3.05 -12.31 14.58
N PRO A 115 2.41 -11.34 15.28
CA PRO A 115 2.47 -11.26 16.73
C PRO A 115 1.67 -12.39 17.40
N VAL A 116 0.78 -13.05 16.65
CA VAL A 116 -0.07 -14.13 17.17
C VAL A 116 0.56 -15.50 16.93
N SER A 117 1.03 -15.78 15.71
CA SER A 117 1.59 -17.11 15.36
C SER A 117 3.11 -17.18 15.46
N GLY A 118 3.81 -16.04 15.48
CA GLY A 118 5.28 -15.98 15.39
C GLY A 118 5.82 -16.36 14.02
N GLU A 119 4.95 -16.56 13.03
CA GLU A 119 5.32 -16.94 11.68
C GLU A 119 5.72 -15.72 10.84
N SER A 120 6.71 -15.92 9.97
CA SER A 120 7.15 -14.92 8.99
C SER A 120 6.23 -14.92 7.77
N ASP A 121 5.94 -13.74 7.22
CA ASP A 121 5.29 -13.58 5.92
C ASP A 121 6.22 -13.87 4.72
N ALA A 122 7.46 -14.31 4.99
CA ALA A 122 8.51 -14.57 4.01
C ALA A 122 8.79 -13.38 3.07
N GLY A 123 8.52 -12.15 3.53
CA GLY A 123 8.70 -10.91 2.79
C GLY A 123 7.59 -10.62 1.78
N ALA A 124 6.47 -11.34 1.83
CA ALA A 124 5.36 -11.17 0.89
C ALA A 124 4.88 -9.70 0.81
N SER A 125 4.77 -9.03 1.96
CA SER A 125 4.32 -7.63 2.02
C SER A 125 5.32 -6.68 1.34
N PHE A 126 6.61 -6.88 1.55
CA PHE A 126 7.65 -6.10 0.89
C PHE A 126 7.67 -6.33 -0.63
N TYR A 127 7.60 -7.59 -1.08
CA TYR A 127 7.60 -7.89 -2.51
C TYR A 127 6.35 -7.36 -3.22
N LEU A 128 5.19 -7.40 -2.56
CA LEU A 128 3.98 -6.78 -3.07
C LEU A 128 4.13 -5.26 -3.17
N THR A 129 4.77 -4.62 -2.18
CA THR A 129 5.10 -3.19 -2.21
C THR A 129 5.98 -2.83 -3.40
N VAL A 130 7.04 -3.61 -3.66
CA VAL A 130 7.94 -3.39 -4.81
C VAL A 130 7.21 -3.61 -6.14
N ALA A 131 6.37 -4.64 -6.24
CA ALA A 131 5.54 -4.89 -7.41
C ALA A 131 4.56 -3.74 -7.67
N ALA A 132 3.92 -3.22 -6.61
CA ALA A 132 2.99 -2.10 -6.69
C ALA A 132 3.70 -0.78 -7.06
N LEU A 133 4.87 -0.51 -6.48
CA LEU A 133 5.72 0.63 -6.90
C LEU A 133 6.09 0.54 -8.39
N THR A 134 6.48 -0.65 -8.84
CA THR A 134 6.82 -0.86 -10.26
C THR A 134 5.60 -0.63 -11.15
N ALA A 135 4.44 -1.17 -10.77
CA ALA A 135 3.19 -1.00 -11.50
C ALA A 135 2.72 0.47 -11.54
N SER A 136 2.88 1.23 -10.45
CA SER A 136 2.51 2.65 -10.41
C SER A 136 3.41 3.50 -11.30
N LEU A 137 4.72 3.21 -11.33
CA LEU A 137 5.67 3.85 -12.23
C LEU A 137 5.35 3.51 -13.70
N LEU A 138 5.10 2.22 -14.02
CA LEU A 138 4.70 1.80 -15.37
C LEU A 138 3.40 2.49 -15.84
N LEU A 139 2.43 2.66 -14.93
CA LEU A 139 1.17 3.35 -15.24
C LEU A 139 1.40 4.80 -15.67
N LEU A 140 2.41 5.49 -15.12
CA LEU A 140 2.76 6.86 -15.54
C LEU A 140 3.19 6.95 -17.02
N TYR A 141 3.91 5.95 -17.50
CA TYR A 141 4.40 5.90 -18.88
C TYR A 141 3.35 5.39 -19.87
N ILE A 142 2.56 4.39 -19.48
CA ILE A 142 1.62 3.73 -20.38
C ILE A 142 0.35 4.57 -20.57
N HIS A 143 -0.08 5.30 -19.53
CA HIS A 143 -1.35 6.04 -19.55
C HIS A 143 -1.42 7.00 -20.75
N PRO A 144 -2.49 6.94 -21.56
CA PRO A 144 -2.61 7.80 -22.74
C PRO A 144 -2.81 9.27 -22.33
N GLU A 145 -1.98 10.16 -22.85
CA GLU A 145 -2.16 11.60 -22.67
C GLU A 145 -3.34 12.10 -23.51
N LYS A 146 -4.01 13.16 -23.04
CA LYS A 146 -4.99 13.88 -23.87
C LYS A 146 -4.23 14.46 -25.07
N ARG A 147 -4.62 14.04 -26.28
CA ARG A 147 -4.28 14.74 -27.51
C ARG A 147 -4.89 16.13 -27.49
#